data_AF-A0A413WLA5-F1
#
_entry.id   AF-A0A413WLA5-F1
#
_cell.length_a   1.000
_cell.length_b   1.000
_cell.length_c   1.000
_cell.angle_alpha   90.00
_cell.angle_beta   90.00
_cell.angle_gamma   90.00
#
_symmetry.space_group_name_H-M   'P 1'
#
loop_
_entity.id
_entity.type
_entity.pdbx_description
1 polymer ?
#
loop_
_entity_poly.entity_id
_entity_poly.type
_entity_poly.pdbx_seq_one_letter_code
_entity_poly.pdbx_strand_id
1 'polypeptide(L)'
;MNQNELNQLVGRNIKLYIEATGKSPKWVYERAGMTKSTYYDLLKGSGDINKNVQKINRLFRINEPFYFYNEQFVPPKTIEQIDLESNLINVAAASYHKSGDEHRLDETMKMLEDFISMIDVLERLNQIDKERS
;
A
#
# COMPACT_ATOMS: atom_id res chain seq x y z
N MET A 1 2.92 15.89 -19.32
CA MET A 1 2.01 14.75 -19.29
C MET A 1 0.79 15.06 -20.14
N ASN A 2 0.41 14.20 -21.08
CA ASN A 2 -0.82 14.33 -21.86
C ASN A 2 -2.03 13.78 -21.07
N GLN A 3 -3.25 14.02 -21.58
CA GLN A 3 -4.47 13.65 -20.86
C GLN A 3 -4.59 12.13 -20.60
N ASN A 4 -4.16 11.29 -21.55
CA ASN A 4 -4.22 9.84 -21.39
C ASN A 4 -3.23 9.37 -20.32
N GLU A 5 -2.01 9.91 -20.32
CA GLU A 5 -1.00 9.64 -19.28
C GLU A 5 -1.51 10.06 -17.90
N LEU A 6 -2.16 11.23 -17.79
CA LEU A 6 -2.76 11.72 -16.55
C LEU A 6 -3.87 10.78 -16.06
N ASN A 7 -4.75 10.34 -16.97
CA ASN A 7 -5.82 9.42 -16.61
C ASN A 7 -5.28 8.07 -16.13
N GLN A 8 -4.22 7.56 -16.76
CA GLN A 8 -3.56 6.33 -16.33
C GLN A 8 -2.87 6.49 -14.97
N LEU A 9 -2.21 7.62 -14.72
CA LEU A 9 -1.66 7.97 -13.40
C LEU A 9 -2.76 7.92 -12.33
N VAL A 10 -3.90 8.59 -12.57
CA VAL A 10 -5.02 8.61 -11.64
C VAL A 10 -5.57 7.21 -11.37
N GLY A 11 -5.79 6.41 -12.42
CA GLY A 11 -6.26 5.03 -12.28
C GLY A 11 -5.31 4.16 -11.45
N ARG A 12 -4.00 4.32 -11.67
CA ARG A 12 -2.95 3.63 -10.88
C ARG A 12 -2.96 4.07 -9.41
N ASN A 13 -3.03 5.37 -9.14
CA ASN A 13 -3.02 5.91 -7.78
C ASN A 13 -4.25 5.44 -6.98
N ILE A 14 -5.43 5.41 -7.62
CA ILE A 14 -6.65 4.86 -7.02
C ILE A 14 -6.49 3.37 -6.70
N LYS A 15 -5.91 2.60 -7.62
CA LYS A 15 -5.64 1.17 -7.40
C LYS A 15 -4.78 0.95 -6.16
N LEU A 16 -3.64 1.64 -6.08
CA LEU A 16 -2.71 1.56 -4.95
C LEU A 16 -3.38 1.93 -3.62
N TYR A 17 -4.18 2.99 -3.62
CA TYR A 17 -4.93 3.41 -2.43
C TYR A 17 -5.91 2.32 -1.96
N ILE A 18 -6.71 1.77 -2.87
CA ILE A 18 -7.70 0.73 -2.54
C ILE A 18 -7.00 -0.52 -1.99
N GLU A 19 -5.91 -0.94 -2.62
CA GLU A 19 -5.12 -2.09 -2.16
C GLU A 19 -4.60 -1.86 -0.74
N ALA A 20 -4.07 -0.67 -0.44
CA ALA A 20 -3.63 -0.32 0.91
C ALA A 20 -4.75 -0.32 1.96
N THR A 21 -5.99 -0.01 1.58
CA THR A 21 -7.14 -0.06 2.50
C THR A 21 -7.62 -1.48 2.82
N GLY A 22 -7.13 -2.50 2.12
CA GLY A 22 -7.58 -3.89 2.25
C GLY A 22 -9.04 -4.13 1.83
N LYS A 23 -9.68 -3.17 1.14
CA LYS A 23 -11.07 -3.33 0.66
C LYS A 23 -11.10 -4.10 -0.65
N SER A 24 -12.02 -5.06 -0.76
CA SER A 24 -12.16 -5.82 -2.00
C SER A 24 -12.73 -4.93 -3.13
N PRO A 25 -12.38 -5.19 -4.41
CA PRO A 25 -12.92 -4.44 -5.54
C PRO A 25 -14.45 -4.40 -5.56
N LYS A 26 -15.10 -5.53 -5.21
CA LYS A 26 -16.55 -5.64 -5.10
C LYS A 26 -17.13 -4.67 -4.08
N TRP A 27 -16.54 -4.64 -2.89
CA TRP A 27 -16.95 -3.73 -1.82
C TRP A 27 -16.89 -2.27 -2.29
N VAL A 28 -15.85 -1.90 -3.04
CA VAL A 28 -15.61 -0.53 -3.52
C VAL A 28 -16.63 -0.13 -4.59
N TYR A 29 -16.78 -0.89 -5.68
CA TYR A 29 -17.66 -0.45 -6.76
C TYR A 29 -19.13 -0.45 -6.35
N GLU A 30 -19.57 -1.39 -5.49
CA GLU A 30 -20.96 -1.42 -5.00
C GLU A 30 -21.27 -0.18 -4.15
N ARG A 31 -20.38 0.17 -3.20
CA ARG A 31 -20.59 1.33 -2.32
C ARG A 31 -20.33 2.67 -2.98
N ALA A 32 -19.48 2.72 -4.00
CA ALA A 32 -19.30 3.91 -4.82
C ALA A 32 -20.47 4.15 -5.80
N GLY A 33 -21.43 3.21 -5.91
CA GLY A 33 -22.50 3.31 -6.91
C GLY A 33 -21.95 3.24 -8.34
N MET A 34 -21.04 2.30 -8.58
CA MET A 34 -20.42 2.04 -9.88
C MET A 34 -20.67 0.61 -10.32
N THR A 35 -20.79 0.40 -11.63
CA THR A 35 -20.78 -0.96 -12.17
C THR A 35 -19.37 -1.53 -12.11
N LYS A 36 -19.26 -2.86 -12.11
CA LYS A 36 -17.97 -3.56 -12.21
C LYS A 36 -17.13 -3.05 -13.39
N SER A 37 -17.73 -2.88 -14.57
CA SER A 37 -17.01 -2.35 -15.75
C SER A 37 -16.48 -0.95 -15.49
N THR A 38 -17.34 -0.03 -15.04
CA THR A 38 -16.95 1.36 -14.75
C THR A 38 -15.77 1.44 -13.80
N TYR A 39 -15.75 0.58 -12.79
CA TYR A 39 -14.64 0.48 -11.85
C TYR A 39 -13.33 0.07 -12.53
N TYR A 40 -13.33 -1.01 -13.32
CA TYR A 40 -12.11 -1.46 -14.00
C TYR A 40 -11.68 -0.52 -15.13
N ASP A 41 -12.61 0.20 -15.75
CA ASP A 41 -12.31 1.26 -16.72
C ASP A 41 -11.62 2.44 -16.02
N LEU A 42 -12.14 2.89 -14.88
CA LEU A 42 -11.49 3.90 -14.04
C LEU A 42 -10.05 3.49 -13.68
N LEU A 43 -9.83 2.25 -13.23
CA LEU A 43 -8.48 1.79 -12.86
C LEU A 43 -7.52 1.74 -14.06
N LYS A 44 -8.03 1.60 -15.28
CA LYS A 44 -7.26 1.65 -16.53
C LYS A 44 -7.03 3.08 -17.04
N GLY A 45 -7.59 4.10 -16.38
CA GLY A 45 -7.57 5.46 -16.87
C GLY A 45 -8.50 5.69 -18.07
N SER A 46 -9.56 4.89 -18.21
CA SER A 46 -10.58 5.05 -19.25
C SER A 46 -11.95 5.44 -18.70
N GLY A 47 -12.83 5.91 -19.59
CA GLY A 47 -14.16 6.41 -19.24
C GLY A 47 -14.13 7.81 -18.63
N ASP A 48 -15.18 8.14 -17.87
CA ASP A 48 -15.31 9.46 -17.23
C ASP A 48 -14.55 9.49 -15.90
N ILE A 49 -13.26 9.83 -15.99
CA ILE A 49 -12.34 9.84 -14.84
C ILE A 49 -12.80 10.81 -13.77
N ASN A 50 -13.10 12.06 -14.12
CA ASN A 50 -13.46 13.09 -13.13
C ASN A 50 -14.68 12.69 -12.31
N LYS A 51 -15.73 12.20 -12.96
CA LYS A 51 -16.94 11.73 -12.27
C LYS A 51 -16.68 10.54 -11.36
N ASN A 52 -15.89 9.57 -11.83
CA ASN A 52 -15.65 8.35 -11.09
C ASN A 52 -14.65 8.57 -9.93
N VAL A 53 -13.67 9.46 -10.09
CA VAL A 53 -12.80 9.92 -9.00
C VAL A 53 -13.62 10.58 -7.89
N GLN A 54 -14.58 11.44 -8.22
CA GLN A 54 -15.46 12.06 -7.21
C GLN A 54 -16.24 11.02 -6.40
N LYS A 55 -16.67 9.92 -7.03
CA LYS A 55 -17.32 8.81 -6.32
C LYS A 55 -16.37 8.12 -5.35
N ILE A 56 -15.12 7.89 -5.75
CA ILE A 56 -14.08 7.33 -4.88
C ILE A 56 -13.78 8.29 -3.72
N ASN A 57 -13.56 9.58 -4.00
CA ASN A 57 -13.32 10.59 -2.96
C ASN A 57 -14.46 10.61 -1.94
N ARG A 58 -15.71 10.58 -2.40
CA ARG A 58 -16.89 10.53 -1.53
C ARG A 58 -16.94 9.25 -0.69
N LEU A 59 -16.66 8.09 -1.29
CA LEU A 59 -16.64 6.79 -0.59
C LEU A 59 -15.65 6.80 0.57
N PHE A 60 -14.45 7.32 0.34
CA PHE A 60 -13.36 7.32 1.32
C PHE A 60 -13.24 8.62 2.13
N ARG A 61 -14.19 9.56 1.96
CA ARG A 61 -14.22 10.87 2.65
C ARG A 61 -12.93 11.68 2.43
N ILE A 62 -12.39 11.63 1.21
CA ILE A 62 -11.24 12.41 0.78
C ILE A 62 -11.74 13.79 0.38
N ASN A 63 -11.31 14.82 1.12
CA ASN A 63 -11.74 16.21 0.89
C ASN A 63 -10.98 16.87 -0.27
N GLU A 64 -9.75 16.43 -0.53
CA GLU A 64 -8.90 16.98 -1.58
C GLU A 64 -9.32 16.45 -2.97
N PRO A 65 -9.89 17.26 -3.86
CA PRO A 65 -10.40 16.79 -5.15
C PRO A 65 -9.31 16.20 -6.04
N PHE A 66 -8.08 16.72 -5.92
CA PHE A 66 -6.93 16.34 -6.73
C PHE A 66 -6.02 15.30 -6.06
N TYR A 67 -6.45 14.67 -4.97
CA TYR A 67 -5.65 13.72 -4.18
C TYR A 67 -4.96 12.64 -5.04
N PHE A 68 -5.68 12.08 -6.02
CA PHE A 68 -5.17 11.02 -6.90
C PHE A 68 -4.39 11.52 -8.13
N TYR A 69 -4.30 12.83 -8.35
CA TYR A 69 -3.63 13.42 -9.51
C TYR A 69 -2.15 13.74 -9.23
N ASN A 70 -1.68 13.49 -8.01
CA ASN A 70 -0.29 13.71 -7.64
C ASN A 70 0.63 12.67 -8.30
N GLU A 71 1.68 13.12 -8.99
CA GLU A 71 2.70 12.24 -9.59
C GLU A 71 3.53 11.51 -8.52
N GLN A 72 3.73 12.15 -7.37
CA GLN A 72 4.45 11.60 -6.21
C GLN A 72 3.46 11.03 -5.19
N PHE A 73 2.42 10.35 -5.68
CA PHE A 73 1.40 9.77 -4.83
C PHE A 73 1.99 8.68 -3.93
N VAL A 74 1.81 8.87 -2.62
CA VAL A 74 2.17 7.87 -1.61
C VAL A 74 0.85 7.28 -1.08
N PRO A 75 0.60 5.97 -1.27
CA PRO A 75 -0.58 5.35 -0.69
C PRO A 75 -0.51 5.39 0.84
N PRO A 76 -1.66 5.37 1.55
CA PRO A 76 -1.65 5.18 2.99
C PRO A 76 -0.96 3.87 3.35
N LYS A 77 -0.43 3.77 4.58
CA LYS A 77 0.13 2.51 5.07
C LYS A 77 -0.94 1.42 5.05
N THR A 78 -0.54 0.22 4.69
CA THR A 78 -1.44 -0.94 4.75
C THR A 78 -1.72 -1.32 6.19
N ILE A 79 -2.78 -2.09 6.43
CA ILE A 79 -3.11 -2.57 7.78
C ILE A 79 -1.96 -3.38 8.35
N GLU A 80 -1.34 -4.24 7.54
CA GLU A 80 -0.20 -5.06 7.95
C GLU A 80 1.01 -4.22 8.34
N GLN A 81 1.26 -3.10 7.64
CA GLN A 81 2.35 -2.18 7.98
C GLN A 81 2.08 -1.45 9.29
N ILE A 82 0.84 -1.04 9.52
CA ILE A 82 0.43 -0.40 10.79
C ILE A 82 0.58 -1.39 11.96
N ASP A 83 0.17 -2.64 11.76
CA ASP A 83 0.28 -3.70 12.76
C ASP A 83 1.73 -4.04 13.07
N LEU A 84 2.58 -4.16 12.04
CA LEU A 84 4.01 -4.41 12.21
C LEU A 84 4.69 -3.28 13.00
N GLU A 85 4.45 -2.02 12.64
CA GLU A 85 5.02 -0.87 13.35
C GLU A 85 4.56 -0.81 14.80
N SER A 86 3.27 -1.05 15.05
CA SER A 86 2.71 -1.08 16.40
C SER A 86 3.34 -2.19 17.24
N ASN A 87 3.55 -3.37 16.66
CA ASN A 87 4.23 -4.48 17.32
C ASN A 87 5.69 -4.16 17.61
N LEU A 88 6.42 -3.56 16.68
CA LEU A 88 7.81 -3.13 16.89
C LEU A 88 7.92 -2.09 18.01
N ILE A 89 7.03 -1.09 18.04
CA ILE A 89 6.97 -0.08 19.11
C ILE A 89 6.69 -0.76 20.45
N ASN A 90 5.76 -1.71 20.50
CA ASN A 90 5.45 -2.45 21.72
C ASN A 90 6.63 -3.31 22.19
N VAL A 91 7.35 -3.97 21.28
CA VAL A 91 8.56 -4.74 21.59
C VAL A 91 9.66 -3.83 22.12
N ALA A 92 9.90 -2.69 21.48
CA ALA A 92 10.86 -1.70 21.95
C ALA A 92 10.48 -1.16 23.33
N ALA A 93 9.22 -0.77 23.55
CA ALA A 93 8.77 -0.30 24.84
C ALA A 93 8.92 -1.39 25.93
N ALA A 94 8.60 -2.65 25.61
CA ALA A 94 8.76 -3.77 26.53
C ALA A 94 10.23 -4.08 26.87
N SER A 95 11.16 -3.89 25.92
CA SER A 95 12.59 -4.06 26.17
C SER A 95 13.18 -2.91 26.99
N TYR A 96 12.72 -1.67 26.77
CA TYR A 96 13.11 -0.51 27.59
C TYR A 96 12.59 -0.57 29.03
N HIS A 97 11.35 -1.04 29.24
CA HIS A 97 10.79 -1.17 30.60
C HIS A 97 11.40 -2.33 31.42
N LYS A 98 12.13 -3.26 30.78
CA LYS A 98 12.73 -4.43 31.45
C LYS A 98 14.25 -4.39 31.63
N SER A 99 14.97 -3.42 31.09
CA SER A 99 16.44 -3.53 31.07
C SER A 99 17.13 -2.17 31.11
N GLY A 100 17.79 -1.87 32.23
CA GLY A 100 19.04 -1.11 32.23
C GLY A 100 20.20 -1.97 31.74
N ASP A 101 20.04 -2.67 30.60
CA ASP A 101 20.96 -3.71 30.14
C ASP A 101 21.08 -3.66 28.60
N GLU A 102 22.10 -2.94 28.12
CA GLU A 102 22.43 -2.67 26.70
C GLU A 102 22.58 -3.93 25.84
N HIS A 103 22.95 -5.07 26.44
CA HIS A 103 23.27 -6.30 25.71
C HIS A 103 22.09 -6.94 24.97
N ARG A 104 20.84 -6.73 25.43
CA ARG A 104 19.65 -7.35 24.80
C ARG A 104 19.19 -6.64 23.53
N LEU A 105 19.53 -5.36 23.37
CA LEU A 105 19.21 -4.61 22.16
C LEU A 105 20.10 -5.05 20.98
N ASP A 106 21.38 -5.33 21.23
CA ASP A 106 22.30 -5.87 20.20
C ASP A 106 21.82 -7.24 19.68
N GLU A 107 21.38 -8.13 20.59
CA GLU A 107 20.82 -9.43 20.19
C GLU A 107 19.53 -9.29 19.38
N THR A 108 18.65 -8.35 19.75
CA THR A 108 17.40 -8.13 19.03
C THR A 108 17.64 -7.54 17.64
N MET A 109 18.59 -6.61 17.50
CA MET A 109 18.96 -6.07 16.19
C MET A 109 19.66 -7.11 15.31
N LYS A 110 20.52 -7.97 15.88
CA LYS A 110 21.08 -9.11 15.14
C LYS A 110 20.01 -10.04 14.59
N MET A 111 19.00 -10.38 15.41
CA MET A 111 17.90 -11.24 14.92
C MET A 111 17.11 -10.59 13.78
N LEU A 112 16.93 -9.27 13.79
CA LEU A 112 16.28 -8.54 12.70
C LEU A 112 17.14 -8.53 11.43
N GLU A 113 18.44 -8.29 11.56
CA GLU A 113 19.40 -8.38 10.44
C GLU A 113 19.44 -9.78 9.83
N ASP A 114 19.41 -10.82 10.66
CA ASP A 114 19.37 -12.22 10.22
C ASP A 114 18.07 -12.52 9.46
N PHE A 115 16.94 -11.98 9.93
CA PHE A 115 15.64 -12.18 9.27
C PHE A 115 15.56 -11.47 7.90
N ILE A 116 16.06 -10.24 7.82
CA ILE A 116 16.16 -9.47 6.57
C ILE A 116 17.07 -10.21 5.57
N SER A 117 18.23 -10.69 6.04
CA SER A 117 19.16 -11.44 5.22
C SER A 117 18.54 -12.73 4.66
N MET A 118 17.70 -13.41 5.45
CA MET A 118 17.01 -14.62 4.99
C MET A 118 15.96 -14.30 3.91
N ILE A 119 15.23 -13.19 4.03
CA ILE A 119 14.28 -12.73 3.01
C ILE A 119 15.04 -12.40 1.71
N ASP A 120 16.15 -11.68 1.79
CA ASP A 120 16.99 -11.35 0.63
C ASP A 120 17.51 -12.61 -0.10
N VAL A 121 17.90 -13.65 0.65
CA VAL A 121 18.32 -14.93 0.07
C VAL A 121 17.15 -15.62 -0.63
N LEU A 122 15.97 -15.64 -0.02
CA LEU A 122 14.77 -16.24 -0.63
C LEU A 122 14.35 -15.48 -1.89
N GLU A 123 14.43 -14.16 -1.89
CA GLU A 123 14.10 -13.33 -3.04
C GLU A 123 15.07 -13.55 -4.20
N ARG A 124 16.38 -13.66 -3.92
CA ARG A 124 17.41 -14.00 -4.91
C ARG A 124 17.22 -15.39 -5.52
N LEU A 125 16.89 -16.39 -4.70
CA LEU A 125 16.60 -17.75 -5.20
C LEU A 125 15.37 -17.75 -6.12
N ASN A 126 14.34 -17.01 -5.76
CA ASN A 126 13.12 -16.89 -6.56
C ASN A 126 13.34 -16.11 -7.87
N GLN A 127 14.32 -15.20 -7.92
CA GLN A 127 14.76 -14.55 -9.16
C GLN A 127 15.58 -15.50 -10.05
N ILE A 128 16.49 -16.29 -9.47
CA ILE A 128 17.29 -17.28 -10.21
C ILE A 128 16.40 -18.35 -10.86
N ASP A 129 15.36 -18.81 -10.16
CA ASP A 129 14.41 -19.80 -10.72
C ASP A 129 13.56 -19.22 -11.87
N LYS A 130 13.29 -17.90 -11.85
CA LYS A 130 12.60 -17.20 -12.94
C LYS A 130 13.48 -16.96 -14.18
N GLU A 131 14.79 -16.86 -14.02
CA GLU A 131 15.73 -16.71 -15.14
C GLU A 131 16.09 -18.05 -15.81
N ARG A 132 15.73 -19.17 -15.18
CA ARG A 132 15.95 -20.53 -15.69
C ARG A 132 14.71 -21.20 -16.32
N SER A 133 13.54 -20.56 -16.26
CA SER A 133 12.30 -20.98 -16.93
C SER A 133 12.04 -20.18 -18.20
#